data_AF-A0A534S754-F1
#
_entry.id   AF-A0A534S754-F1
#
_cell.length_a   1.000
_cell.length_b   1.000
_cell.length_c   1.000
_cell.angle_alpha   90.00
_cell.angle_beta   90.00
_cell.angle_gamma   90.00
#
_symmetry.space_group_name_H-M   'P 1'
#
loop_
_entity.id
_entity.type
_entity.pdbx_description
1 polymer ?
#
loop_
_entity_poly.entity_id
_entity_poly.type
_entity_poly.pdbx_seq_one_letter_code
_entity_poly.pdbx_strand_id
1 'polypeptide(L)'
;MRQGLNSVPVRFGVARALQISTICHLCTIVFLVMVGLSAHMKIIYWIGLAAVIAVLMWEHRIVSPTDLSRINRAFFDLNAYVSIAFIFATVADIIVSSTV
;
A
#
# COMPACT_ATOMS: atom_id res chain seq x y z
N MET A 1 -8.59 -15.32 26.10
CA MET A 1 -8.06 -15.15 24.72
C MET A 1 -6.54 -15.34 24.73
N ARG A 2 -6.03 -16.55 24.52
CA ARG A 2 -4.59 -16.80 24.29
C ARG A 2 -4.43 -17.99 23.36
N GLN A 3 -4.90 -17.86 22.12
CA GLN A 3 -4.27 -18.61 21.04
C GLN A 3 -2.87 -17.99 20.91
N GLY A 4 -1.79 -18.78 20.99
CA GLY A 4 -0.40 -18.31 20.98
C GLY A 4 0.02 -17.67 19.65
N LEU A 5 -0.68 -16.60 19.24
CA LEU A 5 -0.49 -15.87 18.00
C LEU A 5 0.76 -15.01 18.14
N ASN A 6 1.82 -15.40 17.41
CA ASN A 6 3.04 -14.63 17.29
C ASN A 6 2.87 -13.56 16.20
N SER A 7 2.28 -12.42 16.56
CA SER A 7 2.11 -11.29 15.64
C SER A 7 2.82 -10.04 16.14
N VAL A 8 3.12 -9.12 15.20
CA VAL A 8 3.73 -7.81 15.50
C VAL A 8 2.96 -7.03 16.58
N PRO A 9 1.62 -6.87 16.52
CA PRO A 9 0.88 -6.18 17.57
C PRO A 9 0.87 -6.92 18.92
N VAL A 10 0.93 -8.26 18.93
CA VAL A 10 1.03 -9.03 20.19
C VAL A 10 2.42 -8.83 20.84
N ARG A 11 3.49 -8.78 20.04
CA ARG A 11 4.87 -8.63 20.55
C ARG A 11 5.22 -7.20 20.92
N PHE A 12 4.77 -6.21 20.15
CA PHE A 12 5.22 -4.82 20.28
C PHE A 12 4.13 -3.84 20.70
N GLY A 13 2.87 -4.28 20.76
CA GLY A 13 1.71 -3.43 20.99
C GLY A 13 1.20 -2.75 19.71
N VAL A 14 -0.07 -2.32 19.72
CA VAL A 14 -0.76 -1.73 18.57
C VAL A 14 -0.05 -0.49 18.04
N ALA A 15 0.34 0.44 18.91
CA ALA A 15 0.98 1.69 18.49
C ALA A 15 2.28 1.46 17.72
N ARG A 16 3.16 0.58 18.22
CA ARG A 16 4.40 0.24 17.53
C ARG A 16 4.15 -0.59 16.27
N ALA A 17 3.15 -1.47 16.27
CA ALA A 17 2.77 -2.21 15.08
C ALA A 17 2.29 -1.28 13.95
N LEU A 18 1.54 -0.23 14.26
CA LEU A 18 1.14 0.78 13.29
C LEU A 18 2.35 1.58 12.77
N GLN A 19 3.30 1.94 13.64
CA GLN A 19 4.55 2.57 13.19
C GLN A 19 5.37 1.68 12.25
N ILE A 20 5.48 0.38 12.56
CA ILE A 20 6.13 -0.61 11.70
C ILE A 20 5.40 -0.69 10.35
N SER A 21 4.06 -0.73 10.37
CA SER A 21 3.25 -0.70 9.15
C SER A 21 3.51 0.54 8.29
N THR A 22 3.62 1.73 8.91
CA THR A 22 3.96 2.97 8.20
C THR A 22 5.32 2.85 7.50
N ILE A 23 6.34 2.32 8.19
CA ILE A 23 7.67 2.10 7.59
C ILE A 23 7.57 1.14 6.40
N CYS A 24 6.85 0.02 6.54
CA CYS A 24 6.63 -0.92 5.46
C CYS A 24 5.97 -0.25 4.23
N HIS A 25 4.94 0.58 4.44
CA HIS A 25 4.29 1.29 3.33
C HIS A 25 5.21 2.33 2.66
N LEU A 26 6.05 3.02 3.44
CA LEU A 26 7.07 3.90 2.86
C LEU A 26 8.06 3.11 2.00
N CYS A 27 8.52 1.94 2.47
CA CYS A 27 9.36 1.04 1.68
C CYS A 27 8.65 0.58 0.40
N THR A 28 7.36 0.23 0.47
CA THR A 28 6.56 -0.11 -0.71
C THR A 28 6.57 1.02 -1.73
N ILE A 29 6.30 2.27 -1.31
CA ILE A 29 6.30 3.42 -2.21
C ILE A 29 7.68 3.58 -2.88
N VAL A 30 8.76 3.51 -2.11
CA VAL A 30 10.13 3.60 -2.65
C VAL A 30 10.39 2.50 -3.69
N PHE A 31 10.04 1.25 -3.39
CA PHE A 31 10.25 0.15 -4.33
C PHE A 31 9.39 0.26 -5.59
N LEU A 32 8.15 0.75 -5.48
CA LEU A 32 7.33 1.02 -6.66
C LEU A 32 7.91 2.15 -7.51
N VAL A 33 8.39 3.23 -6.90
CA VAL A 33 9.13 4.28 -7.64
C VAL A 33 10.34 3.68 -8.36
N MET A 34 11.12 2.82 -7.67
CA MET A 34 12.27 2.14 -8.29
C MET A 34 11.87 1.28 -9.48
N VAL A 35 10.73 0.57 -9.41
CA VAL A 35 10.17 -0.19 -10.56
C VAL A 35 9.88 0.73 -11.73
N GLY A 36 9.19 1.85 -11.50
CA GLY A 36 8.87 2.84 -12.53
C GLY A 36 10.12 3.37 -13.24
N LEU A 37 11.18 3.65 -12.48
CA LEU A 37 12.46 4.10 -13.02
C LEU A 37 13.21 2.99 -13.76
N SER A 38 13.34 1.80 -13.17
CA SER A 38 14.14 0.70 -13.73
C SER A 38 13.53 0.10 -14.99
N ALA A 39 12.20 0.12 -15.10
CA ALA A 39 11.49 -0.41 -16.26
C ALA A 39 11.10 0.69 -17.27
N HIS A 40 11.61 1.92 -17.09
CA HIS A 40 11.32 3.06 -17.97
C HIS A 40 9.82 3.29 -18.21
N MET A 41 9.01 3.15 -17.17
CA MET A 41 7.55 3.30 -17.25
C MET A 41 7.17 4.73 -17.62
N LYS A 42 6.12 4.87 -18.44
CA LYS A 42 5.60 6.15 -18.92
C LYS A 42 4.54 6.70 -17.94
N ILE A 43 3.89 7.79 -18.35
CA ILE A 43 3.06 8.64 -17.49
C ILE A 43 1.86 7.92 -16.87
N ILE A 44 1.33 6.88 -17.51
CA ILE A 44 0.13 6.16 -17.01
C ILE A 44 0.48 5.42 -15.72
N TYR A 45 1.67 4.80 -15.67
CA TYR A 45 2.19 4.18 -14.46
C TYR A 45 2.31 5.18 -13.30
N TRP A 46 2.89 6.36 -13.55
CA TRP A 46 3.12 7.37 -12.52
C TRP A 46 1.81 7.94 -11.95
N ILE A 47 0.78 8.11 -12.79
CA ILE A 47 -0.57 8.50 -12.33
C ILE A 47 -1.17 7.40 -11.44
N GLY A 48 -1.05 6.14 -11.84
CA GLY A 48 -1.49 5.00 -11.03
C GLY A 48 -0.77 4.91 -9.69
N LEU A 49 0.55 5.11 -9.67
CA LEU A 49 1.35 5.15 -8.46
C LEU A 49 0.93 6.29 -7.53
N ALA A 50 0.64 7.48 -8.08
CA ALA A 50 0.09 8.59 -7.29
C ALA A 50 -1.25 8.23 -6.63
N ALA A 51 -2.13 7.53 -7.34
CA ALA A 51 -3.40 7.04 -6.79
C ALA A 51 -3.17 6.00 -5.68
N VAL A 52 -2.24 5.06 -5.86
CA VAL A 52 -1.82 4.08 -4.84
C VAL A 52 -1.33 4.79 -3.58
N ILE A 53 -0.44 5.78 -3.72
CA ILE A 53 0.07 6.57 -2.59
C ILE A 53 -1.07 7.26 -1.84
N ALA A 54 -2.03 7.85 -2.56
CA ALA A 54 -3.18 8.52 -1.94
C ALA A 54 -4.03 7.54 -1.11
N VAL A 55 -4.25 6.31 -1.60
CA VAL A 55 -4.99 5.27 -0.87
C VAL A 55 -4.21 4.80 0.36
N LEU A 56 -2.90 4.56 0.25
CA LEU A 56 -2.06 4.19 1.40
C LEU A 56 -2.05 5.29 2.47
N MET A 57 -2.02 6.57 2.07
CA MET A 57 -2.15 7.70 3.00
C MET A 57 -3.52 7.72 3.68
N TRP A 58 -4.59 7.44 2.93
CA TRP A 58 -5.94 7.35 3.52
C TRP A 58 -5.98 6.25 4.58
N GLU A 59 -5.45 5.06 4.27
CA GLU A 59 -5.44 3.91 5.17
C GLU A 59 -4.89 4.26 6.56
N HIS A 60 -3.71 4.90 6.60
CA HIS A 60 -3.07 5.31 7.84
C HIS A 60 -3.81 6.45 8.56
N ARG A 61 -4.65 7.23 7.86
CA ARG A 61 -5.47 8.28 8.49
C ARG A 61 -6.73 7.75 9.16
N ILE A 62 -7.28 6.63 8.71
CA ILE A 62 -8.53 6.07 9.26
C ILE A 62 -8.31 5.03 10.35
N VAL A 63 -7.07 4.63 10.60
CA VAL A 63 -6.68 3.71 11.68
C VAL A 63 -5.79 4.45 12.66
N SER A 64 -6.06 4.29 13.95
CA SER A 64 -5.23 4.87 14.99
C SER A 64 -5.01 3.87 16.13
N PRO A 65 -3.97 4.04 16.98
CA PRO A 65 -3.75 3.15 18.12
C PRO A 65 -4.92 3.11 19.10
N THR A 66 -5.76 4.16 19.12
CA THR A 66 -6.91 4.32 20.02
C THR A 66 -8.23 3.91 19.39
N ASP A 67 -8.30 3.82 18.06
CA ASP A 67 -9.50 3.41 17.32
C ASP A 67 -9.11 2.53 16.13
N LEU A 68 -9.37 1.22 16.29
CA LEU A 68 -9.18 0.18 15.28
C LEU A 68 -10.50 -0.25 14.63
N SER A 69 -11.61 0.46 14.86
CA SER A 69 -12.94 0.09 14.32
C SER A 69 -12.95 -0.08 12.80
N ARG A 70 -12.03 0.59 12.10
CA ARG A 70 -11.89 0.58 10.63
C ARG A 70 -10.74 -0.29 10.13
N ILE A 71 -10.12 -1.11 10.97
CA ILE A 71 -8.93 -1.90 10.59
C ILE A 71 -9.21 -2.90 9.46
N ASN A 72 -10.41 -3.50 9.41
CA ASN A 72 -10.78 -4.40 8.32
C ASN A 72 -10.87 -3.67 6.97
N ARG A 73 -11.43 -2.45 6.97
CA ARG A 73 -11.47 -1.60 5.76
C ARG A 73 -10.07 -1.21 5.30
N ALA A 74 -9.19 -0.87 6.25
CA ALA A 74 -7.80 -0.55 5.96
C ALA A 74 -7.05 -1.75 5.37
N PHE A 75 -7.13 -2.91 6.03
CA PHE A 75 -6.35 -4.09 5.64
C PHE A 75 -6.91 -4.84 4.42
N PHE A 76 -8.23 -4.90 4.23
CA PHE A 76 -8.83 -5.60 3.09
C PHE A 76 -9.22 -4.65 1.96
N ASP A 77 -10.20 -3.75 2.20
CA ASP A 77 -10.80 -2.97 1.12
C ASP A 77 -9.78 -2.04 0.44
N LEU A 78 -9.07 -1.22 1.22
CA LEU A 78 -8.10 -0.25 0.67
C LEU A 78 -6.91 -0.94 0.01
N ASN A 79 -6.41 -2.03 0.59
CA ASN A 79 -5.34 -2.83 -0.04
C ASN A 79 -5.80 -3.53 -1.32
N ALA A 80 -7.06 -3.94 -1.42
CA ALA A 80 -7.64 -4.43 -2.67
C ALA A 80 -7.68 -3.32 -3.73
N TYR A 81 -8.08 -2.10 -3.36
CA TYR A 81 -8.05 -0.95 -4.27
C TYR A 81 -6.63 -0.60 -4.73
N VAL A 82 -5.64 -0.63 -3.82
CA VAL A 82 -4.23 -0.47 -4.17
C VAL A 82 -3.80 -1.51 -5.21
N SER A 83 -4.12 -2.78 -4.97
CA SER A 83 -3.76 -3.88 -5.87
C SER A 83 -4.35 -3.71 -7.26
N ILE A 84 -5.65 -3.35 -7.33
CA ILE A 84 -6.39 -3.10 -8.57
C ILE A 84 -5.81 -1.88 -9.30
N ALA A 85 -5.65 -0.74 -8.62
CA ALA A 85 -5.11 0.46 -9.24
C ALA A 85 -3.70 0.22 -9.81
N PHE A 86 -2.85 -0.48 -9.05
CA PHE A 86 -1.49 -0.80 -9.45
C PHE A 86 -1.42 -1.72 -10.67
N ILE A 87 -2.19 -2.82 -10.69
CA ILE A 87 -2.16 -3.76 -11.83
C ILE A 87 -2.68 -3.09 -13.11
N PHE A 88 -3.80 -2.36 -13.04
CA PHE A 88 -4.36 -1.71 -14.22
C PHE A 88 -3.46 -0.61 -14.76
N ALA A 89 -2.89 0.24 -13.89
CA ALA A 89 -1.98 1.28 -14.33
C ALA A 89 -0.72 0.70 -14.98
N THR A 90 -0.14 -0.33 -14.38
CA THR A 90 1.08 -0.97 -14.91
C THR A 90 0.81 -1.66 -16.25
N VAL A 91 -0.24 -2.48 -16.33
CA VAL A 91 -0.59 -3.19 -17.57
C VAL A 91 -0.98 -2.21 -18.68
N ALA A 92 -1.76 -1.17 -18.36
CA ALA A 92 -2.12 -0.14 -19.33
C ALA A 92 -0.90 0.60 -19.87
N ASP A 93 0.02 1.00 -19.00
CA ASP A 93 1.26 1.68 -19.42
C ASP A 93 2.11 0.77 -20.32
N ILE A 94 2.26 -0.51 -19.99
CA ILE A 94 2.99 -1.48 -20.82
C ILE A 94 2.34 -1.64 -22.19
N ILE A 95 1.02 -1.86 -22.25
CA ILE A 95 0.31 -2.08 -23.52
C ILE A 95 0.42 -0.85 -24.41
N VAL A 96 0.13 0.34 -23.87
CA VAL A 96 0.19 1.61 -24.63
C VAL A 96 1.63 1.93 -25.03
N SER A 97 2.61 1.66 -24.17
CA SER A 97 4.01 1.93 -24.47
C SER A 97 4.62 0.96 -25.47
N SER A 98 4.10 -0.28 -25.56
CA SER A 98 4.54 -1.27 -26.55
C SER A 98 3.96 -1.06 -27.95
N THR A 99 2.88 -0.27 -28.07
CA THR A 99 2.21 0.00 -29.35
C THR A 99 2.67 1.30 -30.00
N VAL A 100 3.54 2.07 -29.34
CA VAL A 100 4.08 3.37 -29.78
C VAL A 100 5.60 3.35 -29.74
#